data_AF-A0A4Y9R9R3-F1
#
_entry.id   AF-A0A4Y9R9R3-F1
#
_cell.length_a   1.000
_cell.length_b   1.000
_cell.length_c   1.000
_cell.angle_alpha   90.00
_cell.angle_beta   90.00
_cell.angle_gamma   90.00
#
_symmetry.space_group_name_H-M   'P 1'
#
loop_
_entity.id
_entity.type
_entity.pdbx_description
1 polymer ?
#
loop_
_entity_poly.entity_id
_entity_poly.type
_entity_poly.pdbx_seq_one_letter_code
_entity_poly.pdbx_strand_id
1 'polypeptide(L)'
;MGLVMRRDMDFGPLGDMEPALRGEGVSLAPMSTGDASLSASGVTVLPTATVSDITSGAVKGLVIPGGSTDEASMAAVLSLVDAARAKDLPILAFGDAVALVAERLEVSAEAEGAAFHNGKVALMNDRAQLAAVVGAIS
;
A
#
# COMPACT_ATOMS: atom_id res chain seq x y z
N MET A 1 -7.18 -6.89 0.01
CA MET A 1 -6.21 -5.87 0.46
C MET A 1 -6.84 -4.50 0.29
N GLY A 2 -6.55 -3.59 1.22
CA GLY A 2 -6.92 -2.19 1.12
C GLY A 2 -5.89 -1.44 0.30
N LEU A 3 -6.31 -0.78 -0.77
CA LEU A 3 -5.45 0.00 -1.65
C LEU A 3 -5.52 1.47 -1.23
N VAL A 4 -4.43 2.00 -0.69
CA VAL A 4 -4.36 3.37 -0.16
C VAL A 4 -4.33 4.36 -1.31
N MET A 5 -5.46 5.03 -1.52
CA MET A 5 -5.63 6.02 -2.57
C MET A 5 -4.98 7.34 -2.17
N ARG A 6 -4.02 7.80 -2.98
CA ARG A 6 -3.28 9.05 -2.78
C ARG A 6 -3.42 9.94 -4.01
N ARG A 7 -3.33 11.26 -3.83
CA ARG A 7 -3.19 12.19 -4.96
C ARG A 7 -1.88 11.87 -5.68
N ASP A 8 -1.88 11.93 -7.00
CA ASP A 8 -0.72 11.62 -7.85
C ASP A 8 -0.16 10.21 -7.58
N MET A 9 -1.05 9.25 -7.35
CA MET A 9 -0.69 7.85 -7.13
C MET A 9 0.26 7.33 -8.19
N ASP A 10 1.38 6.75 -7.74
CA ASP A 10 2.40 6.18 -8.61
C ASP A 10 2.99 4.91 -7.98
N PHE A 11 3.16 3.86 -8.77
CA PHE A 11 3.84 2.64 -8.35
C PHE A 11 5.34 2.68 -8.68
N GLY A 12 5.82 3.81 -9.21
CA GLY A 12 7.21 4.03 -9.55
C GLY A 12 7.64 3.24 -10.79
N PRO A 13 8.92 2.84 -10.88
CA PRO A 13 9.46 2.19 -12.08
C PRO A 13 8.84 0.81 -12.41
N LEU A 14 8.19 0.17 -11.44
CA LEU A 14 7.44 -1.09 -11.64
C LEU A 14 6.19 -0.92 -12.52
N GLY A 15 5.79 0.33 -12.82
CA GLY A 15 4.60 0.66 -13.58
C GLY A 15 3.31 0.31 -12.82
N ASP A 16 2.16 0.39 -13.47
CA ASP A 16 0.88 0.10 -12.80
C ASP A 16 0.81 -1.35 -12.29
N MET A 17 0.84 -1.49 -10.95
CA MET A 17 0.80 -2.77 -10.25
C MET A 17 -0.61 -3.19 -9.83
N GLU A 18 -1.63 -2.33 -9.97
CA GLU A 18 -2.99 -2.75 -9.65
C GLU A 18 -3.47 -3.94 -10.52
N PRO A 19 -3.29 -3.93 -11.86
CA PRO A 19 -3.68 -5.06 -12.69
C PRO A 19 -2.85 -6.30 -12.38
N ALA A 20 -1.57 -6.13 -12.01
CA ALA A 20 -0.69 -7.22 -11.62
C ALA A 20 -1.21 -7.92 -10.37
N LEU A 21 -1.50 -7.15 -9.32
CA LEU A 21 -2.06 -7.64 -8.06
C LEU A 21 -3.41 -8.33 -8.27
N ARG A 22 -4.31 -7.75 -9.08
CA ARG A 22 -5.58 -8.40 -9.43
C ARG A 22 -5.37 -9.70 -10.21
N GLY A 23 -4.37 -9.76 -11.08
CA GLY A 23 -3.95 -10.97 -11.81
C GLY A 23 -3.50 -12.09 -10.88
N GLU A 24 -2.83 -11.76 -9.77
CA GLU A 24 -2.45 -12.70 -8.71
C GLU A 24 -3.62 -13.07 -7.76
N GLY A 25 -4.85 -12.67 -8.09
CA GLY A 25 -6.04 -12.95 -7.28
C GLY A 25 -6.20 -12.03 -6.07
N VAL A 26 -5.39 -10.98 -5.95
CA VAL A 26 -5.52 -10.00 -4.87
C VAL A 26 -6.71 -9.08 -5.15
N SER A 27 -7.77 -9.21 -4.35
CA SER A 27 -8.87 -8.25 -4.37
C SER A 27 -8.43 -6.93 -3.74
N LEU A 28 -8.57 -5.83 -4.47
CA LEU A 28 -8.19 -4.48 -4.04
C LEU A 28 -9.44 -3.65 -3.73
N ALA A 29 -9.58 -3.24 -2.47
CA ALA A 29 -10.61 -2.30 -2.02
C ALA A 29 -10.01 -0.90 -1.90
N PRO A 30 -10.43 0.09 -2.71
CA PRO A 30 -9.95 1.46 -2.60
C PRO A 30 -10.18 2.02 -1.19
N MET A 31 -9.14 2.60 -0.60
CA MET A 31 -9.15 3.19 0.73
C MET A 31 -8.79 4.66 0.68
N SER A 32 -9.60 5.49 1.33
CA SER A 32 -9.32 6.92 1.44
C SER A 32 -8.27 7.20 2.51
N THR A 33 -7.45 8.21 2.27
CA THR A 33 -6.63 8.86 3.31
C THR A 33 -7.30 10.09 3.91
N GLY A 34 -8.49 10.49 3.44
CA GLY A 34 -9.32 11.56 4.03
C GLY A 34 -10.07 12.40 2.98
N ASP A 35 -11.41 12.45 3.14
CA ASP A 35 -12.53 13.23 2.54
C ASP A 35 -12.44 14.01 1.20
N ALA A 36 -11.29 14.21 0.59
CA ALA A 36 -11.22 14.74 -0.76
C ALA A 36 -11.55 13.62 -1.74
N SER A 37 -12.58 13.84 -2.57
CA SER A 37 -12.82 13.04 -3.78
C SER A 37 -11.50 12.81 -4.52
N LEU A 38 -11.04 11.56 -4.53
CA LEU A 38 -9.80 11.18 -5.19
C LEU A 38 -10.07 11.11 -6.70
N SER A 39 -9.59 12.12 -7.42
CA SER A 39 -9.58 12.12 -8.88
C SER A 39 -8.28 11.47 -9.36
N ALA A 40 -8.34 10.19 -9.73
CA ALA A 40 -7.26 9.53 -10.46
C ALA A 40 -7.56 9.66 -11.97
N SER A 41 -6.69 10.33 -12.73
CA SER A 41 -6.84 10.52 -14.18
C SER A 41 -8.21 11.10 -14.64
N GLY A 42 -8.82 11.97 -13.82
CA GLY A 42 -10.11 12.60 -14.11
C GLY A 42 -11.34 11.79 -13.67
N VAL A 43 -11.15 10.64 -13.00
CA VAL A 43 -12.23 9.80 -12.45
C VAL A 43 -12.27 9.96 -10.94
N THR A 44 -13.41 10.38 -10.41
CA THR A 44 -13.66 10.37 -8.96
C THR A 44 -13.89 8.94 -8.48
N VAL A 45 -12.98 8.43 -7.66
CA VAL A 45 -13.10 7.11 -7.03
C VAL A 45 -13.74 7.28 -5.64
N LEU A 46 -14.82 6.55 -5.40
CA LEU A 46 -15.43 6.42 -4.09
C LEU A 46 -14.67 5.36 -3.28
N PRO A 47 -14.07 5.72 -2.13
CA PRO A 47 -13.44 4.77 -1.24
C PRO A 47 -14.47 3.75 -0.74
N THR A 48 -14.12 2.45 -0.79
CA THR A 48 -14.99 1.36 -0.32
C THR A 48 -14.51 0.76 1.00
N ALA A 49 -13.34 1.19 1.50
CA ALA A 49 -12.77 0.75 2.76
C ALA A 49 -12.13 1.91 3.54
N THR A 50 -12.03 1.72 4.86
CA THR A 50 -11.60 2.70 5.85
C THR A 50 -10.64 2.06 6.85
N VAL A 51 -10.08 2.86 7.77
CA VAL A 51 -9.31 2.35 8.92
C VAL A 51 -10.12 1.34 9.75
N SER A 52 -11.43 1.53 9.87
CA SER A 52 -12.31 0.61 10.62
C SER A 52 -12.38 -0.79 9.97
N ASP A 53 -12.17 -0.89 8.67
CA ASP A 53 -12.13 -2.17 7.96
C ASP A 53 -10.82 -2.94 8.22
N ILE A 54 -9.73 -2.23 8.54
CA ILE A 54 -8.50 -2.82 9.07
C ILE A 54 -8.79 -3.40 10.47
N THR A 55 -9.41 -2.61 11.35
CA THR A 55 -9.57 -3.02 12.75
C THR A 55 -10.58 -4.14 12.95
N SER A 56 -11.63 -4.19 12.12
CA SER A 56 -12.63 -5.27 12.07
C SER A 56 -12.15 -6.53 11.34
N GLY A 57 -11.03 -6.44 10.61
CA GLY A 57 -10.46 -7.56 9.85
C GLY A 57 -11.13 -7.84 8.50
N ALA A 58 -11.96 -6.92 8.00
CA ALA A 58 -12.51 -6.96 6.65
C ALA A 58 -11.40 -6.76 5.59
N VAL A 59 -10.39 -5.94 5.92
CA VAL A 59 -9.16 -5.80 5.14
C VAL A 59 -8.08 -6.76 5.67
N LYS A 60 -7.46 -7.52 4.77
CA LYS A 60 -6.42 -8.52 5.09
C LYS A 60 -4.98 -8.02 4.94
N GLY A 61 -4.80 -6.73 4.67
CA GLY A 61 -3.52 -6.07 4.49
C GLY A 61 -3.61 -4.88 3.56
N LEU A 62 -2.51 -4.16 3.41
CA LEU A 62 -2.46 -2.87 2.70
C LEU A 62 -1.60 -2.93 1.44
N VAL A 63 -2.00 -2.13 0.47
CA VAL A 63 -1.21 -1.78 -0.72
C VAL A 63 -1.06 -0.26 -0.68
N ILE A 64 0.18 0.22 -0.59
CA ILE A 64 0.54 1.63 -0.43
C ILE A 64 1.41 2.04 -1.63
N PRO A 65 0.81 2.64 -2.66
CA PRO A 65 1.57 3.24 -3.74
C PRO A 65 2.25 4.53 -3.26
N GLY A 66 3.18 4.98 -4.07
CA GLY A 66 3.70 6.32 -3.99
C GLY A 66 2.67 7.39 -4.30
N GLY A 67 3.06 8.65 -4.14
CA GLY A 67 2.21 9.80 -4.49
C GLY A 67 2.47 11.02 -3.63
N SER A 68 1.50 11.93 -3.59
CA SER A 68 1.66 13.25 -2.98
C SER A 68 2.18 13.20 -1.55
N THR A 69 3.21 14.01 -1.29
CA THR A 69 3.99 14.11 -0.05
C THR A 69 3.52 15.26 0.84
N ASP A 70 2.30 15.76 0.65
CA ASP A 70 1.73 16.72 1.58
C ASP A 70 1.56 16.11 2.98
N GLU A 71 1.73 16.94 4.01
CA GLU A 71 1.81 16.49 5.40
C GLU A 71 0.55 15.73 5.86
N ALA A 72 -0.63 16.16 5.40
CA ALA A 72 -1.90 15.50 5.74
C ALA A 72 -2.00 14.11 5.09
N SER A 73 -1.64 13.99 3.82
CA SER A 73 -1.54 12.72 3.09
C SER A 73 -0.56 11.76 3.79
N MET A 74 0.63 12.23 4.16
CA MET A 74 1.63 11.42 4.86
C MET A 74 1.14 10.96 6.23
N ALA A 75 0.57 11.86 7.05
CA ALA A 75 0.04 11.51 8.36
C ALA A 75 -1.07 10.45 8.29
N ALA A 76 -1.94 10.53 7.27
CA ALA A 76 -2.97 9.54 7.04
C ALA A 76 -2.40 8.17 6.61
N VAL A 77 -1.40 8.14 5.72
CA VAL A 77 -0.70 6.90 5.34
C VAL A 77 -0.04 6.27 6.56
N LEU A 78 0.67 7.04 7.38
CA LEU A 78 1.32 6.54 8.59
C LEU A 78 0.31 5.96 9.59
N SER A 79 -0.85 6.61 9.75
CA SER A 79 -1.94 6.10 10.59
C SER A 79 -2.47 4.74 10.10
N LEU A 80 -2.52 4.54 8.79
CA LEU A 80 -2.90 3.25 8.19
C LEU A 80 -1.83 2.18 8.38
N VAL A 81 -0.56 2.54 8.22
CA VAL A 81 0.58 1.64 8.50
C VAL A 81 0.56 1.18 9.95
N ASP A 82 0.32 2.09 10.90
CA ASP A 82 0.21 1.76 12.32
C ASP A 82 -0.96 0.81 12.61
N ALA A 83 -2.12 1.06 11.99
CA ALA A 83 -3.29 0.19 12.14
C ALA A 83 -3.03 -1.22 11.59
N ALA A 84 -2.38 -1.33 10.43
CA ALA A 84 -2.01 -2.62 9.85
C ALA A 84 -0.98 -3.36 10.71
N ARG A 85 0.06 -2.67 11.19
CA ARG A 85 1.07 -3.21 12.11
C ARG A 85 0.42 -3.72 13.40
N ALA A 86 -0.48 -2.96 14.00
CA ALA A 86 -1.17 -3.36 15.24
C ALA A 86 -2.04 -4.62 15.08
N LYS A 87 -2.38 -4.97 13.84
CA LYS A 87 -3.17 -6.16 13.48
C LYS A 87 -2.34 -7.26 12.80
N ASP A 88 -1.01 -7.09 12.78
CA ASP A 88 -0.09 -8.04 12.14
C ASP A 88 -0.46 -8.29 10.67
N LEU A 89 -0.88 -7.25 9.95
CA LEU A 89 -1.29 -7.39 8.55
C LEU A 89 -0.13 -7.11 7.60
N PRO A 90 -0.04 -7.83 6.46
CA PRO A 90 0.95 -7.54 5.43
C PRO A 90 0.72 -6.17 4.78
N ILE A 91 1.81 -5.49 4.44
CA ILE A 91 1.83 -4.21 3.73
C ILE A 91 2.71 -4.36 2.48
N LEU A 92 2.17 -4.06 1.30
CA LEU A 92 2.95 -3.90 0.07
C LEU A 92 3.11 -2.41 -0.21
N ALA A 93 4.34 -1.91 -0.28
CA ALA A 93 4.65 -0.53 -0.62
C ALA A 93 5.37 -0.45 -1.97
N PHE A 94 5.19 0.66 -2.69
CA PHE A 94 5.75 0.89 -4.01
C PHE A 94 6.26 2.32 -4.16
N GLY A 95 7.27 2.52 -5.01
CA GLY A 95 7.85 3.83 -5.26
C GLY A 95 8.39 4.48 -3.98
N ASP A 96 8.12 5.77 -3.81
CA ASP A 96 8.56 6.54 -2.63
C ASP A 96 7.92 6.08 -1.31
N ALA A 97 6.79 5.37 -1.37
CA ALA A 97 6.17 4.80 -0.17
C ALA A 97 6.99 3.69 0.48
N VAL A 98 7.94 3.05 -0.24
CA VAL A 98 8.83 2.02 0.33
C VAL A 98 9.64 2.60 1.48
N ALA A 99 10.31 3.74 1.26
CA ALA A 99 11.11 4.40 2.28
C ALA A 99 10.25 4.86 3.46
N LEU A 100 9.07 5.43 3.18
CA LEU A 100 8.13 5.89 4.20
C LEU A 100 7.66 4.76 5.13
N VAL A 101 7.28 3.61 4.54
CA VAL A 101 6.83 2.45 5.31
C VAL A 101 7.99 1.82 6.07
N ALA A 102 9.17 1.70 5.44
CA ALA A 102 10.36 1.14 6.07
C ALA A 102 10.80 1.95 7.30
N GLU A 103 10.85 3.28 7.18
CA GLU A 103 11.14 4.19 8.29
C GLU A 103 10.13 4.01 9.42
N ARG A 104 8.83 3.97 9.11
CA ARG A 104 7.78 3.83 10.12
C ARG A 104 7.82 2.47 10.84
N LEU A 105 8.23 1.42 10.14
CA LEU A 105 8.37 0.08 10.68
C LEU A 105 9.75 -0.19 11.30
N GLU A 106 10.65 0.80 11.29
CA GLU A 106 12.02 0.70 11.82
C GLU A 106 12.83 -0.42 11.17
N VAL A 107 12.65 -0.62 9.86
CA VAL A 107 13.37 -1.61 9.04
C VAL A 107 14.09 -0.93 7.87
N SER A 108 15.09 -1.59 7.30
CA SER A 108 15.76 -1.14 6.09
C SER A 108 15.13 -1.78 4.86
N ALA A 109 14.72 -0.96 3.89
CA ALA A 109 14.26 -1.41 2.57
C ALA A 109 14.65 -0.39 1.51
N GLU A 110 15.43 -0.83 0.52
CA GLU A 110 15.82 -0.03 -0.64
C GLU A 110 15.52 -0.83 -1.91
N ALA A 111 14.35 -0.56 -2.50
CA ALA A 111 13.85 -1.20 -3.70
C ALA A 111 12.71 -0.38 -4.32
N GLU A 112 12.33 -0.69 -5.56
CA GLU A 112 11.21 -0.05 -6.25
C GLU A 112 9.85 -0.44 -5.66
N GLY A 113 9.78 -1.60 -5.02
CA GLY A 113 8.66 -2.06 -4.20
C GLY A 113 9.16 -2.96 -3.07
N ALA A 114 8.35 -3.10 -2.02
CA ALA A 114 8.66 -3.98 -0.92
C ALA A 114 7.40 -4.50 -0.23
N ALA A 115 7.45 -5.73 0.23
CA ALA A 115 6.46 -6.29 1.14
C ALA A 115 7.00 -6.37 2.56
N PHE A 116 6.17 -5.98 3.51
CA PHE A 116 6.46 -5.93 4.93
C PHE A 116 5.44 -6.78 5.67
N HIS A 117 5.91 -7.74 6.46
CA HIS A 117 5.05 -8.52 7.34
C HIS A 117 5.88 -9.12 8.48
N ASN A 118 5.45 -8.93 9.72
CA ASN A 118 6.02 -9.56 10.92
C ASN A 118 7.53 -9.31 11.06
N GLY A 119 7.96 -8.08 10.76
CA GLY A 119 9.37 -7.66 10.78
C GLY A 119 10.22 -8.21 9.63
N LYS A 120 9.64 -9.01 8.73
CA LYS A 120 10.29 -9.45 7.49
C LYS A 120 10.05 -8.43 6.38
N VAL A 121 11.06 -8.29 5.54
CA VAL A 121 11.02 -7.44 4.34
C VAL A 121 11.36 -8.31 3.13
N ALA A 122 10.49 -8.29 2.12
CA ALA A 122 10.74 -8.90 0.82
C ALA A 122 10.80 -7.79 -0.23
N LEU A 123 11.99 -7.54 -0.77
CA LEU A 123 12.24 -6.48 -1.76
C LEU A 123 11.78 -6.91 -3.16
N MET A 124 11.37 -5.93 -3.95
CA MET A 124 10.89 -6.10 -5.33
C MET A 124 11.47 -4.99 -6.21
N ASN A 125 12.25 -5.38 -7.21
CA ASN A 125 12.81 -4.50 -8.24
C ASN A 125 12.35 -4.89 -9.66
N ASP A 126 11.56 -5.95 -9.77
CA ASP A 126 10.98 -6.38 -11.04
C ASP A 126 9.57 -6.92 -10.79
N ARG A 127 8.64 -6.62 -11.71
CA ARG A 127 7.25 -7.07 -11.63
C ARG A 127 7.11 -8.59 -11.60
N ALA A 128 8.02 -9.34 -12.21
CA ALA A 128 8.06 -10.80 -12.16
C ALA A 128 8.30 -11.34 -10.74
N GLN A 129 8.81 -10.52 -9.82
CA GLN A 129 9.03 -10.90 -8.42
C GLN A 129 7.74 -10.80 -7.59
N LEU A 130 6.68 -10.17 -8.11
CA LEU A 130 5.44 -9.92 -7.36
C LEU A 130 4.85 -11.18 -6.74
N ALA A 131 4.71 -12.26 -7.52
CA ALA A 131 4.12 -13.51 -7.04
C ALA A 131 4.92 -14.12 -5.89
N ALA A 132 6.25 -14.11 -6.01
CA ALA A 132 7.15 -14.61 -4.96
C ALA A 132 7.08 -13.74 -3.69
N VAL A 133 7.02 -12.42 -3.87
CA VAL A 133 6.94 -11.44 -2.78
C VAL A 133 5.61 -11.58 -2.04
N VAL A 134 4.47 -11.60 -2.75
CA VAL A 134 3.14 -11.83 -2.16
C VAL A 134 3.10 -13.16 -1.41
N GLY A 135 3.58 -14.25 -2.03
CA GLY A 135 3.60 -15.56 -1.39
C GLY A 135 4.47 -15.64 -0.13
N ALA A 136 5.53 -14.84 -0.03
CA ALA A 136 6.42 -14.81 1.13
C ALA A 136 5.83 -14.11 2.36
N ILE A 137 4.79 -13.28 2.17
CA ILE A 137 4.13 -12.48 3.20
C ILE A 137 2.63 -12.83 3.39
N SER A 138 2.15 -13.86 2.70
CA SER A 138 0.78 -14.39 2.81
C SER A 138 0.61 -15.39 3.95
#